data_AF-A0AA96Z1S4-F1
#
_entry.id   AF-A0AA96Z1S4-F1
#
_cell.length_a   1.000
_cell.length_b   1.000
_cell.length_c   1.000
_cell.angle_alpha   90.00
_cell.angle_beta   90.00
_cell.angle_gamma   90.00
#
_symmetry.space_group_name_H-M   'P 1'
#
loop_
_entity.id
_entity.type
_entity.pdbx_description
1 polymer ?
#
loop_
_entity_poly.entity_id
_entity_poly.type
_entity_poly.pdbx_seq_one_letter_code
_entity_poly.pdbx_strand_id
1 'polypeptide(L)'
;MREVRELQRDEIPSVWSIDRTELIENLYLYQNGELVLSKQRFDMKGWPEGEPEAYTPHLLESYDQGAIFLGVFEQGKLIAAASLDNVWRGEQKNLLQLSFLHVSHSYRDQGLAGMLFQ
;
A
#
# COMPACT_ATOMS: atom_id res chain seq x y z
N MET A 1 13.48 -16.25 -7.97
CA MET A 1 13.68 -16.10 -6.52
C MET A 1 13.07 -14.78 -6.12
N ARG A 2 12.41 -14.73 -4.95
CA ARG A 2 11.85 -13.50 -4.40
C ARG A 2 12.86 -12.88 -3.44
N GLU A 3 12.95 -11.57 -3.47
CA GLU A 3 13.83 -10.78 -2.62
C GLU A 3 12.99 -9.77 -1.84
N VAL A 4 13.25 -9.63 -0.55
CA VAL A 4 12.66 -8.59 0.30
C VAL A 4 13.76 -7.63 0.71
N ARG A 5 13.58 -6.35 0.43
CA ARG A 5 14.55 -5.31 0.79
C ARG A 5 13.90 -3.94 0.89
N GLU A 6 14.60 -3.00 1.49
CA GLU A 6 14.22 -1.59 1.44
C GLU A 6 14.30 -1.04 0.01
N LEU A 7 13.36 -0.16 -0.33
CA LEU A 7 13.40 0.63 -1.56
C LEU A 7 14.38 1.79 -1.34
N GLN A 8 15.17 2.09 -2.36
CA GLN A 8 15.88 3.34 -2.44
C GLN A 8 14.91 4.47 -2.83
N ARG A 9 15.29 5.71 -2.51
CA ARG A 9 14.47 6.90 -2.77
C ARG A 9 14.00 7.00 -4.23
N ASP A 10 14.87 6.70 -5.19
CA ASP A 10 14.60 6.73 -6.63
C ASP A 10 13.71 5.55 -7.11
N GLU A 11 13.59 4.50 -6.30
CA GLU A 11 12.71 3.36 -6.55
C GLU A 11 11.29 3.60 -6.03
N ILE A 12 11.04 4.61 -5.18
CA ILE A 12 9.70 4.87 -4.62
C ILE A 12 8.62 5.02 -5.70
N PRO A 13 8.83 5.76 -6.81
CA PRO A 13 7.82 5.82 -7.88
C PRO A 13 7.48 4.46 -8.51
N SER A 14 8.33 3.44 -8.35
CA SER A 14 8.04 2.10 -8.88
C SER A 14 6.86 1.41 -8.19
N VAL A 15 6.40 1.88 -7.02
CA VAL A 15 5.21 1.34 -6.35
C VAL A 15 3.96 1.42 -7.22
N TRP A 16 3.89 2.39 -8.14
CA TRP A 16 2.79 2.55 -9.09
C TRP A 16 2.77 1.45 -10.17
N SER A 17 3.86 0.68 -10.32
CA SER A 17 3.90 -0.50 -11.20
C SER A 17 3.19 -1.73 -10.60
N ILE A 18 2.84 -1.68 -9.31
CA ILE A 18 2.05 -2.71 -8.65
C ILE A 18 0.66 -2.75 -9.30
N ASP A 19 0.23 -3.95 -9.68
CA ASP A 19 -1.09 -4.17 -10.25
C ASP A 19 -2.17 -4.05 -9.17
N ARG A 20 -2.77 -2.86 -9.05
CA ARG A 20 -3.85 -2.56 -8.11
C ARG A 20 -5.23 -3.00 -8.62
N THR A 21 -5.33 -3.89 -9.62
CA THR A 21 -6.63 -4.39 -10.07
C THR A 21 -7.43 -4.95 -8.89
N GLU A 22 -8.65 -4.46 -8.72
CA GLU A 22 -9.50 -4.78 -7.57
C GLU A 22 -10.96 -4.73 -7.98
N LEU A 23 -11.70 -5.78 -7.63
CA LEU A 23 -13.15 -5.82 -7.74
C LEU A 23 -13.73 -5.69 -6.33
N ILE A 24 -14.38 -4.57 -6.07
CA ILE A 24 -15.15 -4.35 -4.84
C ILE A 24 -16.60 -4.62 -5.17
N GLU A 25 -17.21 -5.60 -4.50
CA GLU A 25 -18.62 -5.95 -4.71
C GLU A 25 -19.55 -5.37 -3.64
N ASN A 26 -19.00 -5.06 -2.47
CA ASN A 26 -19.73 -4.52 -1.33
C ASN A 26 -18.86 -3.52 -0.57
N LEU A 27 -19.52 -2.54 0.04
CA LEU A 27 -18.92 -1.60 0.99
C LEU A 27 -19.67 -1.67 2.32
N TYR A 28 -18.93 -1.50 3.41
CA TYR A 28 -19.55 -1.17 4.69
C TYR A 28 -19.79 0.34 4.75
N LEU A 29 -21.04 0.74 4.90
CA LEU A 29 -21.44 2.13 5.08
C LEU A 29 -21.73 2.38 6.55
N TYR A 30 -21.11 3.39 7.13
CA TYR A 30 -21.43 3.80 8.49
C TYR A 30 -22.72 4.64 8.49
N GLN A 31 -23.77 4.10 9.10
CA GLN A 31 -25.11 4.70 9.13
C GLN A 31 -25.70 4.54 10.53
N ASN A 32 -26.14 5.64 11.14
CA ASN A 32 -26.83 5.65 12.43
C ASN A 32 -26.12 4.88 13.56
N GLY A 33 -24.78 4.90 13.60
CA GLY A 33 -24.01 4.21 14.63
C GLY A 33 -23.63 2.77 14.29
N GLU A 34 -24.00 2.25 13.11
CA GLU A 34 -23.75 0.87 12.70
C GLU A 34 -23.06 0.79 11.33
N LEU A 35 -22.34 -0.31 11.08
CA LEU A 35 -21.79 -0.63 9.77
C LEU A 35 -22.79 -1.50 9.00
N VAL A 36 -23.35 -0.93 7.94
CA VAL A 36 -24.33 -1.62 7.08
C VAL A 36 -23.64 -2.07 5.80
N LEU A 37 -23.71 -3.37 5.49
CA LEU A 37 -23.19 -3.92 4.24
C LEU A 37 -24.08 -3.48 3.07
N SER A 38 -23.50 -2.79 2.09
CA SER A 38 -24.17 -2.26 0.90
C SER A 38 -23.56 -2.83 -0.37
N LYS A 39 -24.41 -3.30 -1.29
CA LYS A 39 -23.96 -3.81 -2.60
C LYS A 39 -23.61 -2.64 -3.51
N GLN A 40 -22.32 -2.37 -3.64
CA GLN A 40 -21.76 -1.36 -4.54
C GLN A 40 -20.60 -1.96 -5.29
N ARG A 41 -20.63 -1.84 -6.63
CA ARG A 41 -19.64 -2.46 -7.49
C ARG A 41 -18.65 -1.43 -8.03
N PHE A 42 -17.38 -1.59 -7.67
CA PHE A 42 -16.26 -0.85 -8.26
C PHE A 42 -15.30 -1.85 -8.92
N ASP A 43 -15.04 -1.64 -10.20
CA ASP A 43 -14.12 -2.47 -10.97
C ASP A 43 -12.87 -1.63 -11.30
N MET A 44 -11.92 -1.63 -10.36
CA MET A 44 -10.69 -0.87 -10.44
C MET A 44 -9.72 -1.60 -11.37
N LYS A 45 -9.29 -0.95 -12.45
CA LYS A 45 -8.32 -1.50 -13.40
C LYS A 45 -6.85 -1.17 -13.09
N GLY A 46 -6.62 -0.48 -11.97
CA GLY A 46 -5.31 0.02 -11.57
C GLY A 46 -5.46 1.23 -10.66
N TRP A 47 -4.39 2.01 -10.56
CA TRP A 47 -4.41 3.31 -9.89
C TRP A 47 -5.33 4.29 -10.64
N PRO A 48 -6.22 5.01 -9.95
CA PRO A 48 -6.97 6.11 -10.53
C PRO A 48 -6.08 7.14 -11.23
N GLU A 49 -6.63 7.75 -12.27
CA GLU A 49 -5.95 8.81 -13.01
C GLU A 49 -5.56 9.97 -12.08
N GLY A 50 -4.31 10.42 -12.18
CA GLY A 50 -3.77 11.51 -11.36
C GLY A 50 -3.29 11.10 -9.97
N GLU A 51 -3.58 9.88 -9.48
CA GLU A 51 -3.08 9.43 -8.18
C GLU A 51 -1.54 9.36 -8.13
N PRO A 52 -0.85 8.73 -9.10
CA PRO A 52 0.62 8.68 -9.07
C PRO A 52 1.24 10.07 -9.00
N GLU A 53 0.75 11.03 -9.78
CA GLU A 53 1.25 12.40 -9.81
C GLU A 53 0.97 13.15 -8.50
N ALA A 54 -0.23 12.96 -7.93
CA ALA A 54 -0.64 13.62 -6.69
C ALA A 54 0.10 13.07 -5.46
N TYR A 55 0.31 11.75 -5.40
CA TYR A 55 0.82 11.09 -4.21
C TYR A 55 2.33 10.83 -4.21
N THR A 56 2.99 10.76 -5.37
CA THR A 56 4.46 10.58 -5.42
C THR A 56 5.21 11.62 -4.58
N PRO A 57 4.88 12.93 -4.62
CA PRO A 57 5.53 13.92 -3.77
C PRO A 57 5.42 13.60 -2.27
N HIS A 58 4.27 13.11 -1.82
CA HIS A 58 4.03 12.75 -0.43
C HIS A 58 4.81 11.50 0.00
N LEU A 59 4.92 10.49 -0.88
CA LEU A 59 5.73 9.30 -0.60
C LEU A 59 7.22 9.64 -0.50
N LEU A 60 7.72 10.49 -1.40
CA LEU A 60 9.10 10.97 -1.37
C LEU A 60 9.39 11.80 -0.13
N GLU A 61 8.49 12.73 0.22
CA GLU A 61 8.60 13.52 1.44
C GLU A 61 8.62 12.64 2.70
N SER A 62 7.74 11.63 2.75
CA SER A 62 7.70 10.68 3.87
C SER A 62 9.00 9.89 4.01
N TYR A 63 9.56 9.41 2.90
CA TYR A 63 10.87 8.76 2.90
C TYR A 63 11.98 9.71 3.37
N ASP A 64 12.00 10.95 2.86
CA ASP A 64 12.98 11.97 3.24
C ASP A 64 12.89 12.33 4.72
N GLN A 65 11.71 12.19 5.33
CA GLN A 65 11.48 12.37 6.76
C GLN A 65 11.88 11.14 7.59
N GLY A 66 12.13 9.99 6.97
CA GLY A 66 12.62 8.77 7.62
C GLY A 66 11.62 7.61 7.66
N ALA A 67 10.54 7.65 6.88
CA ALA A 67 9.67 6.50 6.71
C ALA A 67 10.40 5.38 5.95
N ILE A 68 10.12 4.13 6.34
CA ILE A 68 10.73 2.95 5.73
C ILE A 68 9.81 2.43 4.64
N PHE A 69 10.38 2.08 3.49
CA PHE A 69 9.67 1.44 2.38
C PHE A 69 10.30 0.07 2.13
N LEU A 70 9.52 -0.99 2.29
CA LEU A 70 9.93 -2.37 1.99
C LEU A 70 9.25 -2.85 0.73
N GLY A 71 9.99 -3.59 -0.10
CA GLY A 71 9.52 -4.15 -1.35
C GLY A 71 9.79 -5.64 -1.45
N VAL A 72 8.88 -6.35 -2.11
CA VAL A 72 9.11 -7.71 -2.59
C VAL A 72 9.38 -7.65 -4.10
N PHE A 73 10.53 -8.13 -4.52
CA PHE A 73 10.93 -8.21 -5.92
C PHE A 73 10.91 -9.64 -6.42
N GLU A 74 10.46 -9.84 -7.66
CA GLU A 74 10.61 -11.09 -8.40
C GLU A 74 11.11 -10.78 -9.81
N GLN A 75 12.25 -11.36 -10.18
CA GLN A 75 12.90 -11.11 -11.49
C GLN A 75 13.16 -9.60 -11.75
N GLY A 76 13.53 -8.86 -10.71
CA GLY A 76 13.77 -7.41 -10.79
C GLY A 76 12.50 -6.55 -10.84
N LYS A 77 11.31 -7.14 -10.86
CA LYS A 77 10.03 -6.43 -10.80
C LYS A 77 9.55 -6.30 -9.36
N LEU A 78 9.15 -5.09 -8.95
CA LEU A 78 8.45 -4.87 -7.69
C LEU A 78 7.03 -5.45 -7.79
N ILE A 79 6.71 -6.44 -6.94
CA ILE A 79 5.40 -7.13 -6.96
C ILE A 79 4.55 -6.83 -5.72
N ALA A 80 5.16 -6.38 -4.63
CA ALA A 80 4.48 -5.90 -3.44
C ALA A 80 5.34 -4.83 -2.73
N ALA A 81 4.71 -3.91 -2.02
CA ALA A 81 5.41 -2.93 -1.21
C ALA A 81 4.61 -2.54 0.03
N ALA A 82 5.32 -2.13 1.08
CA ALA A 82 4.77 -1.57 2.30
C ALA A 82 5.56 -0.32 2.71
N SER A 83 4.91 0.63 3.37
CA SER A 83 5.56 1.79 3.98
C SER A 83 5.12 1.95 5.42
N LEU A 84 6.10 2.12 6.31
CA LEU A 84 5.91 2.40 7.73
C LEU A 84 6.35 3.84 8.00
N ASP A 85 5.41 4.66 8.44
CA ASP A 85 5.63 6.04 8.87
C ASP A 85 6.58 6.06 10.09
N ASN A 86 7.30 7.16 10.27
CA ASN A 86 8.25 7.34 11.37
C ASN A 86 7.70 8.22 12.51
N VAL A 87 6.49 8.75 12.36
CA VAL A 87 5.83 9.57 13.38
C VAL A 87 4.99 8.71 14.33
N TRP A 88 5.32 8.74 15.62
CA TRP A 88 4.54 8.07 16.67
C TRP A 88 3.18 8.75 16.92
N ARG A 89 2.12 7.93 16.89
CA ARG A 89 0.70 8.29 16.98
C ARG A 89 0.00 7.55 18.12
N GLY A 90 -1.28 7.87 18.31
CA GLY A 90 -2.10 7.38 19.43
C GLY A 90 -1.95 8.25 20.69
N GLU A 91 -2.92 8.15 21.61
CA GLU A 91 -2.91 8.89 22.88
C GLU A 91 -1.63 8.61 23.69
N GLN A 92 -1.14 7.37 23.63
CA GLN A 92 0.06 6.92 24.34
C GLN A 92 1.34 7.03 23.50
N LYS A 93 1.28 7.56 22.27
CA LYS A 93 2.44 7.68 21.36
C LYS A 93 3.18 6.36 21.12
N ASN A 94 2.43 5.27 20.99
CA ASN A 94 2.93 3.91 20.85
C ASN A 94 2.47 3.21 19.56
N LEU A 95 1.89 3.95 18.62
CA LEU A 95 1.46 3.43 17.32
C LEU A 95 2.28 4.07 16.20
N LEU A 96 2.67 3.29 15.21
CA LEU A 96 3.16 3.78 13.92
C LEU A 96 2.12 3.44 12.84
N GLN A 97 2.07 4.28 11.81
CA GLN A 97 1.13 4.10 10.72
C GLN A 97 1.75 3.28 9.59
N LEU A 98 1.08 2.21 9.19
CA LEU A 98 1.33 1.59 7.89
C LEU A 98 0.66 2.44 6.81
N SER A 99 1.43 3.31 6.17
CA SER A 99 0.92 4.33 5.23
C SER A 99 0.69 3.78 3.82
N PHE A 100 1.31 2.65 3.47
CA PHE A 100 1.12 1.96 2.20
C PHE A 100 1.25 0.45 2.41
N LEU A 101 0.39 -0.34 1.78
CA LEU A 101 0.54 -1.80 1.67
C LEU A 101 -0.22 -2.29 0.46
N HIS A 102 0.50 -2.75 -0.57
CA HIS A 102 -0.12 -3.30 -1.76
C HIS A 102 0.64 -4.51 -2.27
N VAL A 103 -0.12 -5.48 -2.78
CA VAL A 103 0.37 -6.66 -3.49
C VAL A 103 -0.31 -6.69 -4.85
N SER A 104 0.49 -6.87 -5.90
CA SER A 104 -0.01 -6.99 -7.28
C SER A 104 -1.08 -8.06 -7.36
N HIS A 105 -2.16 -7.80 -8.11
CA HIS A 105 -3.34 -8.64 -8.19
C HIS A 105 -3.02 -10.14 -8.37
N SER A 106 -2.18 -10.48 -9.36
CA SER A 106 -1.78 -11.88 -9.64
C SER A 106 -0.85 -12.52 -8.61
N TYR A 107 -0.41 -11.76 -7.59
CA TYR A 107 0.50 -12.19 -6.54
C TYR A 107 -0.15 -12.22 -5.14
N ARG A 108 -1.45 -11.90 -5.05
CA ARG A 108 -2.22 -12.02 -3.80
C ARG A 108 -2.39 -13.48 -3.39
N ASP A 109 -2.75 -13.70 -2.12
CA ASP A 109 -2.94 -15.02 -1.49
C ASP A 109 -1.68 -15.91 -1.42
N GLN A 110 -0.49 -15.31 -1.59
CA GLN A 110 0.80 -16.00 -1.52
C GLN A 110 1.63 -15.61 -0.28
N GLY A 111 1.02 -14.92 0.69
CA GLY A 111 1.69 -14.50 1.94
C GLY A 111 2.66 -13.31 1.82
N LEU A 112 2.74 -12.65 0.65
CA LEU A 112 3.70 -11.56 0.42
C LEU A 112 3.52 -10.36 1.35
N ALA A 113 2.27 -9.97 1.65
CA ALA A 113 2.01 -8.91 2.62
C ALA A 113 2.55 -9.29 4.01
N GLY A 114 2.42 -10.55 4.42
CA GLY A 114 2.96 -11.03 5.69
C GLY A 114 4.49 -10.96 5.76
N MET A 115 5.19 -11.11 4.64
CA MET A 115 6.65 -10.94 4.59
C MET A 115 7.09 -9.49 4.84
N LEU A 116 6.24 -8.52 4.50
CA LEU A 116 6.48 -7.08 4.70
C LEU A 116 6.16 -6.60 6.12
N PHE A 117 5.68 -7.48 6.99
CA PHE A 117 5.23 -7.19 8.36
C PHE A 117 6.09 -7.82 9.46
N GLN A 118 7.13 -8.57 9.09
CA GLN A 118 8.04 -9.23 10.02
C GLN A 118 9.17 -8.31 10.47
#